data_AF-Q8YX72-F1
#
_entry.id   AF-Q8YX72-F1
#
_cell.length_a   1.000
_cell.length_b   1.000
_cell.length_c   1.000
_cell.angle_alpha   90.00
_cell.angle_beta   90.00
_cell.angle_gamma   90.00
#
_symmetry.space_group_name_H-M   'P 1'
#
loop_
_entity.id
_entity.type
_entity.pdbx_description
1 polymer ?
#
loop_
_entity_poly.entity_id
_entity_poly.type
_entity_poly.pdbx_seq_one_letter_code
_entity_poly.pdbx_strand_id
1 'polypeptide(L)'
;MVEPYSQQKQIQQVVYRILDANLDRAREGLRIIEEWCRFGLNSGQLAGECKYLRQEVAVWHTEELRAARDTAGDPGTDLSHPQEEQRSSIKALLQANFCRVEEALRVLEEYGKLYHPKMGQACKQMRYRVYSLETNLMGHQRHQLLRRSRLYLVTSPSESLLPTVEAALKGGLTLLQYRDKDTDDFVRLELATKLRQLCHSYGALFIINDRVDLALAVDADGVHLGQQDMPIATARQLLGPQRLIGRSTTNADEMQKAIAEGADYIGVGPVYETPTKIGKAAAGLGYVSYAAQHSSVPWFAIGGIDANNINDVIDAGAERVAVVRSLMQAEQPTLVTQYLISQLNRIKPES
;
A
#
# COMPACT_ATOMS: atom_id res chain seq x y z
N MET A 1 -16.31 -6.72 58.36
CA MET A 1 -15.34 -5.82 57.73
C MET A 1 -14.37 -6.67 56.94
N VAL A 2 -14.49 -6.74 55.61
CA VAL A 2 -13.39 -7.23 54.79
C VAL A 2 -12.34 -6.12 54.85
N GLU A 3 -11.18 -6.40 55.44
CA GLU A 3 -10.16 -5.37 55.67
C GLU A 3 -9.75 -4.69 54.35
N PRO A 4 -9.62 -3.36 54.32
CA PRO A 4 -9.14 -2.65 53.13
C PRO A 4 -7.80 -3.17 52.60
N TYR A 5 -6.96 -3.74 53.48
CA TYR A 5 -5.70 -4.41 53.09
C TYR A 5 -5.90 -5.66 52.21
N SER A 6 -6.95 -6.44 52.44
CA SER A 6 -7.27 -7.61 51.61
C SER A 6 -7.71 -7.20 50.21
N GLN A 7 -8.54 -6.15 50.13
CA GLN A 7 -8.98 -5.58 48.85
C GLN A 7 -7.82 -5.01 48.04
N GLN A 8 -6.87 -4.30 48.67
CA GLN A 8 -5.69 -3.77 47.99
C GLN A 8 -4.82 -4.86 47.36
N LYS A 9 -4.51 -5.93 48.09
CA LYS A 9 -3.74 -7.06 47.56
C LYS A 9 -4.47 -7.77 46.42
N GLN A 10 -5.78 -7.96 46.54
CA GLN A 10 -6.59 -8.57 45.49
C GLN A 10 -6.61 -7.70 44.22
N ILE A 11 -6.79 -6.38 44.35
CA ILE A 11 -6.74 -5.44 43.23
C ILE A 11 -5.35 -5.49 42.57
N GLN A 12 -4.28 -5.48 43.35
CA GLN A 12 -2.91 -5.56 42.84
C GLN A 12 -2.69 -6.84 42.02
N GLN A 13 -3.14 -8.01 42.54
CA GLN A 13 -3.03 -9.27 41.81
C GLN A 13 -3.80 -9.25 40.48
N VAL A 14 -4.97 -8.62 40.45
CA VAL A 14 -5.74 -8.45 39.21
C VAL A 14 -5.00 -7.55 38.22
N VAL A 15 -4.42 -6.43 38.68
CA VAL A 15 -3.59 -5.56 37.84
C VAL A 15 -2.43 -6.34 37.23
N TYR A 16 -1.76 -7.20 38.00
CA TYR A 16 -0.62 -7.99 37.50
C TYR A 16 -1.04 -8.99 36.43
N ARG A 17 -2.17 -9.67 36.61
CA ARG A 17 -2.76 -10.56 35.59
C ARG A 17 -3.06 -9.81 34.29
N ILE A 18 -3.65 -8.61 34.40
CA ILE A 18 -3.96 -7.76 33.24
C ILE A 18 -2.68 -7.37 32.49
N LEU A 19 -1.63 -6.98 33.23
CA LEU A 19 -0.36 -6.60 32.62
C LEU A 19 0.33 -7.79 31.96
N ASP A 20 0.40 -8.95 32.60
CA ASP A 20 0.96 -10.19 32.03
C ASP A 20 0.29 -10.56 30.69
N ALA A 21 -1.04 -10.64 30.69
CA ALA A 21 -1.80 -11.01 29.50
C ALA A 21 -1.58 -10.03 28.33
N ASN A 22 -1.53 -8.72 28.60
CA ASN A 22 -1.34 -7.72 27.54
C ASN A 22 0.12 -7.59 27.07
N LEU A 23 1.10 -7.88 27.93
CA LEU A 23 2.50 -7.98 27.52
C LEU A 23 2.68 -9.14 26.52
N ASP A 24 2.08 -10.30 26.78
CA ASP A 24 2.12 -11.42 25.84
C ASP A 24 1.37 -11.10 24.54
N ARG A 25 0.12 -10.59 24.61
CA ARG A 25 -0.66 -10.21 23.42
C ARG A 25 0.09 -9.24 22.51
N ALA A 26 0.74 -8.21 23.08
CA ALA A 26 1.55 -7.28 22.31
C ALA A 26 2.76 -7.95 21.64
N ARG A 27 3.48 -8.83 22.34
CA ARG A 27 4.65 -9.53 21.78
C ARG A 27 4.27 -10.55 20.71
N GLU A 28 3.15 -11.24 20.88
CA GLU A 28 2.60 -12.20 19.92
C GLU A 28 2.14 -11.51 18.64
N GLY A 29 1.35 -10.44 18.73
CA GLY A 29 0.94 -9.67 17.56
C GLY A 29 2.13 -9.09 16.79
N LEU A 30 3.11 -8.51 17.50
CA LEU A 30 4.36 -8.05 16.88
C LEU A 30 5.16 -9.19 16.25
N ARG A 31 5.10 -10.42 16.80
CA ARG A 31 5.76 -11.59 16.20
C ARG A 31 5.18 -11.89 14.83
N ILE A 32 3.86 -11.93 14.74
CA ILE A 32 3.14 -12.26 13.52
C ILE A 32 3.47 -11.23 12.43
N ILE A 33 3.50 -9.95 12.78
CA ILE A 33 3.87 -8.86 11.87
C ILE A 33 5.35 -8.97 11.45
N GLU A 34 6.26 -9.27 12.38
CA GLU A 34 7.69 -9.49 12.11
C GLU A 34 7.92 -10.57 11.05
N GLU A 35 7.20 -11.70 11.14
CA GLU A 35 7.37 -12.82 10.20
C GLU A 35 6.96 -12.43 8.78
N TRP A 36 5.90 -11.64 8.61
CA TRP A 36 5.55 -11.12 7.28
C TRP A 36 6.60 -10.13 6.76
N CYS A 37 7.13 -9.27 7.63
CA CYS A 37 8.21 -8.36 7.24
C CYS A 37 9.46 -9.13 6.77
N ARG A 38 9.81 -10.22 7.46
CA ARG A 38 10.96 -11.07 7.13
C ARG A 38 10.75 -11.89 5.86
N PHE A 39 9.64 -12.61 5.77
CA PHE A 39 9.47 -13.64 4.75
C PHE A 39 8.56 -13.21 3.61
N GLY A 40 7.51 -12.44 3.91
CA GLY A 40 6.61 -11.90 2.89
C GLY A 40 7.21 -10.73 2.13
N LEU A 41 7.87 -9.82 2.85
CA LEU A 41 8.42 -8.58 2.28
C LEU A 41 9.93 -8.60 2.06
N ASN A 42 10.66 -9.53 2.67
CA ASN A 42 12.14 -9.53 2.73
C ASN A 42 12.72 -8.18 3.21
N SER A 43 12.02 -7.48 4.11
CA SER A 43 12.42 -6.18 4.63
C SER A 43 13.12 -6.34 5.97
N GLY A 44 14.45 -6.31 5.95
CA GLY A 44 15.27 -6.31 7.17
C GLY A 44 15.01 -5.11 8.07
N GLN A 45 14.70 -3.95 7.49
CA GLN A 45 14.34 -2.74 8.24
C GLN A 45 13.05 -2.92 9.04
N LEU A 46 11.94 -3.28 8.39
CA LEU A 46 10.64 -3.45 9.06
C LEU A 46 10.69 -4.60 10.08
N ALA A 47 11.36 -5.71 9.74
CA ALA A 47 11.58 -6.81 10.66
C ALA A 47 12.38 -6.37 11.90
N GLY A 48 13.41 -5.54 11.71
CA GLY A 48 14.20 -4.95 12.77
C GLY A 48 13.37 -4.07 13.71
N GLU A 49 12.47 -3.25 13.17
CA GLU A 49 11.54 -2.42 13.94
C GLU A 49 10.59 -3.28 14.81
N CYS A 50 9.99 -4.32 14.23
CA CYS A 50 9.16 -5.27 14.98
C CYS A 50 9.93 -5.96 16.10
N LYS A 51 11.14 -6.44 15.80
CA LYS A 51 12.01 -7.10 16.78
C LYS A 51 12.41 -6.16 17.92
N TYR A 52 12.74 -4.91 17.61
CA TYR A 52 13.09 -3.91 18.61
C TYR A 52 11.91 -3.63 19.54
N LEU A 53 10.71 -3.37 19.01
CA LEU A 53 9.50 -3.18 19.80
C LEU A 53 9.21 -4.40 20.69
N ARG A 54 9.36 -5.63 20.16
CA ARG A 54 9.21 -6.87 20.96
C ARG A 54 10.16 -6.93 22.15
N GLN A 55 11.39 -6.44 22.00
CA GLN A 55 12.36 -6.40 23.10
C GLN A 55 11.99 -5.34 24.14
N GLU A 56 11.56 -4.16 23.71
CA GLU A 56 11.10 -3.12 24.65
C GLU A 56 9.87 -3.56 25.44
N VAL A 57 8.90 -4.22 24.81
CA VAL A 57 7.77 -4.82 25.53
C VAL A 57 8.27 -5.90 26.50
N ALA A 58 9.23 -6.74 26.10
CA ALA A 58 9.76 -7.81 26.94
C ALA A 58 10.46 -7.29 28.21
N VAL A 59 11.09 -6.12 28.18
CA VAL A 59 11.74 -5.49 29.35
C VAL A 59 10.75 -5.27 30.50
N TRP A 60 9.48 -5.01 30.18
CA TRP A 60 8.43 -4.82 31.20
C TRP A 60 7.89 -6.13 31.77
N HIS A 61 8.24 -7.27 31.19
CA HIS A 61 7.65 -8.57 31.55
C HIS A 61 8.45 -9.28 32.65
N THR A 62 8.35 -8.72 33.85
CA THR A 62 9.05 -9.16 35.06
C THR A 62 8.57 -10.54 35.53
N GLU A 63 9.40 -11.20 36.37
CA GLU A 63 9.05 -12.48 36.99
C GLU A 63 7.79 -12.39 37.86
N GLU A 64 7.59 -11.26 38.55
CA GLU A 64 6.40 -10.99 39.37
C GLU A 64 5.12 -10.99 38.54
N LEU A 65 5.12 -10.30 37.39
CA LEU A 65 3.97 -10.30 36.48
C LEU A 65 3.70 -11.70 35.93
N ARG A 66 4.76 -12.44 35.53
CA ARG A 66 4.63 -13.83 35.07
C ARG A 66 4.06 -14.75 36.15
N ALA A 67 4.48 -14.57 37.40
CA ALA A 67 3.99 -15.34 38.54
C ALA A 67 2.52 -15.07 38.87
N ALA A 68 1.98 -13.92 38.45
CA ALA A 68 0.56 -13.61 38.61
C ALA A 68 -0.35 -14.36 37.62
N ARG A 69 0.22 -14.95 36.57
CA ARG A 69 -0.53 -15.68 35.53
C ARG A 69 -1.35 -16.82 36.13
N ASP A 70 -2.64 -16.81 35.80
CA ASP A 70 -3.59 -17.87 36.16
C ASP A 70 -4.44 -18.18 34.93
N THR A 71 -3.90 -19.02 34.05
CA THR A 71 -4.57 -19.43 32.80
C THR A 71 -5.77 -20.33 33.06
N ALA A 72 -5.72 -21.18 34.09
CA ALA A 72 -6.83 -22.08 34.42
C ALA A 72 -8.05 -21.31 34.96
N GLY A 73 -7.83 -20.21 35.69
CA GLY A 73 -8.86 -19.30 36.16
C GLY A 73 -9.06 -18.06 35.28
N ASP A 74 -8.58 -18.05 34.04
CA ASP A 74 -8.81 -16.93 33.10
C ASP A 74 -10.08 -17.20 32.28
N PRO A 75 -11.19 -16.46 32.51
CA PRO A 75 -12.42 -16.65 31.75
C PRO A 75 -12.25 -16.32 30.25
N GLY A 76 -11.19 -15.60 29.87
CA GLY A 76 -10.90 -15.25 28.49
C GLY A 76 -10.48 -16.42 27.60
N THR A 77 -10.09 -17.57 28.17
CA THR A 77 -9.65 -18.73 27.37
C THR A 77 -10.79 -19.41 26.61
N ASP A 78 -12.01 -19.32 27.14
CA ASP A 78 -13.21 -19.92 26.55
C ASP A 78 -13.99 -18.92 25.68
N LEU A 79 -13.61 -17.65 25.69
CA LEU A 79 -14.23 -16.63 24.87
C LEU A 79 -13.66 -16.68 23.45
N SER A 80 -14.55 -16.84 22.48
CA SER A 80 -14.22 -16.76 21.07
C SER A 80 -15.31 -15.98 20.34
N HIS A 81 -14.94 -15.36 19.23
CA HIS A 81 -15.87 -14.70 18.33
C HIS A 81 -15.75 -15.32 16.93
N PRO A 82 -16.85 -15.59 16.20
CA PRO A 82 -16.79 -16.23 14.89
C PRO A 82 -15.89 -15.54 13.86
N GLN A 83 -15.71 -14.22 13.97
CA GLN A 83 -14.79 -13.46 13.11
C GLN A 83 -13.31 -13.67 13.41
N GLU A 84 -12.96 -14.41 14.47
CA GLU A 84 -11.57 -14.77 14.80
C GLU A 84 -11.09 -16.02 14.04
N GLU A 85 -12.00 -16.88 13.58
CA GLU A 85 -11.68 -18.18 12.97
C GLU A 85 -11.04 -18.06 11.59
N GLN A 86 -11.38 -17.01 10.83
CA GLN A 86 -10.95 -16.85 9.46
C GLN A 86 -10.33 -15.47 9.20
N ARG A 87 -9.25 -15.47 8.40
CA ARG A 87 -8.66 -14.26 7.82
C ARG A 87 -8.77 -14.36 6.30
N SER A 88 -9.37 -13.36 5.66
CA SER A 88 -9.64 -13.36 4.22
C SER A 88 -8.41 -13.09 3.35
N SER A 89 -7.37 -12.48 3.92
CA SER A 89 -6.15 -12.10 3.22
C SER A 89 -5.01 -11.83 4.21
N ILE A 90 -3.78 -11.76 3.69
CA ILE A 90 -2.62 -11.31 4.48
C ILE A 90 -2.83 -9.91 5.03
N LYS A 91 -3.45 -9.00 4.26
CA LYS A 91 -3.76 -7.64 4.73
C LYS A 91 -4.68 -7.68 5.96
N ALA A 92 -5.75 -8.47 5.91
CA ALA A 92 -6.67 -8.62 7.04
C ALA A 92 -5.99 -9.26 8.27
N LEU A 93 -5.09 -10.23 8.05
CA LEU A 93 -4.29 -10.85 9.12
C LEU A 93 -3.37 -9.82 9.79
N LEU A 94 -2.68 -8.98 9.02
CA LEU A 94 -1.78 -7.97 9.56
C LEU A 94 -2.55 -6.89 10.32
N GLN A 95 -3.63 -6.36 9.74
CA GLN A 95 -4.48 -5.36 10.39
C GLN A 95 -5.01 -5.85 11.74
N ALA A 96 -5.52 -7.09 11.80
CA ALA A 96 -5.98 -7.67 13.06
C ALA A 96 -4.87 -7.75 14.12
N ASN A 97 -3.64 -8.03 13.71
CA ASN A 97 -2.51 -8.09 14.64
C ASN A 97 -1.99 -6.70 15.04
N PHE A 98 -2.03 -5.70 14.15
CA PHE A 98 -1.77 -4.31 14.53
C PHE A 98 -2.78 -3.83 15.59
N CYS A 99 -4.09 -4.01 15.34
CA CYS A 99 -5.13 -3.69 16.32
C CYS A 99 -4.89 -4.38 17.67
N ARG A 100 -4.59 -5.69 17.66
CA ARG A 100 -4.30 -6.45 18.89
C ARG A 100 -3.12 -5.88 19.67
N VAL A 101 -2.04 -5.48 18.99
CA VAL A 101 -0.87 -4.86 19.64
C VAL A 101 -1.23 -3.49 20.21
N GLU A 102 -1.97 -2.69 19.46
CA GLU A 102 -2.37 -1.34 19.86
C GLU A 102 -3.32 -1.32 21.05
N GLU A 103 -4.30 -2.23 21.05
CA GLU A 103 -5.21 -2.49 22.17
C GLU A 103 -4.42 -2.93 23.40
N ALA A 104 -3.53 -3.92 23.25
CA ALA A 104 -2.71 -4.42 24.33
C ALA A 104 -1.83 -3.31 24.93
N LEU A 105 -1.16 -2.53 24.09
CA LEU A 105 -0.35 -1.40 24.55
C LEU A 105 -1.20 -0.29 25.18
N ARG A 106 -2.47 -0.10 24.77
CA ARG A 106 -3.39 0.85 25.43
C ARG A 106 -3.74 0.38 26.84
N VAL A 107 -3.99 -0.90 27.02
CA VAL A 107 -4.24 -1.49 28.34
C VAL A 107 -3.00 -1.35 29.22
N LEU A 108 -1.81 -1.67 28.69
CA LEU A 108 -0.53 -1.51 29.40
C LEU A 108 -0.24 -0.05 29.74
N GLU A 109 -0.61 0.89 28.88
CA GLU A 109 -0.44 2.33 29.16
C GLU A 109 -1.23 2.76 30.39
N GLU A 110 -2.48 2.31 30.53
CA GLU A 110 -3.36 2.73 31.63
C GLU A 110 -3.11 1.94 32.92
N TYR A 111 -3.14 0.60 32.86
CA TYR A 111 -2.86 -0.23 34.04
C TYR A 111 -1.41 -0.15 34.49
N GLY A 112 -0.47 0.10 33.57
CA GLY A 112 0.95 0.23 33.90
C GLY A 112 1.23 1.42 34.82
N LYS A 113 0.37 2.45 34.85
CA LYS A 113 0.48 3.58 35.78
C LYS A 113 0.28 3.16 37.25
N LEU A 114 -0.43 2.07 37.50
CA LEU A 114 -0.61 1.49 38.83
C LEU A 114 0.56 0.59 39.24
N TYR A 115 1.39 0.15 38.29
CA TYR A 115 2.51 -0.76 38.53
C TYR A 115 3.85 -0.05 38.62
N HIS A 116 4.18 0.78 37.62
CA HIS A 116 5.47 1.44 37.55
C HIS A 116 5.35 2.83 36.89
N PRO A 117 5.93 3.89 37.49
CA PRO A 117 5.71 5.29 37.08
C PRO A 117 6.12 5.59 35.63
N LYS A 118 7.04 4.80 35.06
CA LYS A 118 7.51 4.97 33.66
C LYS A 118 6.78 4.10 32.64
N MET A 119 6.05 3.06 33.07
CA MET A 119 5.48 2.08 32.16
C MET A 119 4.44 2.70 31.22
N GLY A 120 3.54 3.52 31.78
CA GLY A 120 2.52 4.21 30.99
C GLY A 120 3.10 5.03 29.83
N GLN A 121 4.12 5.85 30.11
CA GLN A 121 4.78 6.64 29.07
C GLN A 121 5.52 5.78 28.05
N ALA A 122 6.20 4.70 28.47
CA ALA A 122 6.88 3.80 27.55
C ALA A 122 5.89 3.12 26.59
N CYS A 123 4.79 2.59 27.12
CA CYS A 123 3.72 1.97 26.33
C CYS A 123 3.07 2.96 25.36
N LYS A 124 2.84 4.21 25.78
CA LYS A 124 2.36 5.28 24.89
C LYS A 124 3.31 5.53 23.71
N GLN A 125 4.61 5.60 23.95
CA GLN A 125 5.60 5.78 22.87
C GLN A 125 5.65 4.57 21.94
N MET A 126 5.59 3.35 22.48
CA MET A 126 5.50 2.14 21.67
C MET A 126 4.24 2.15 20.78
N ARG A 127 3.09 2.63 21.27
CA ARG A 127 1.87 2.76 20.44
C ARG A 127 2.07 3.65 19.23
N TYR A 128 2.65 4.83 19.40
CA TYR A 128 2.91 5.73 18.26
C TYR A 128 3.85 5.12 17.23
N ARG A 129 4.81 4.32 17.69
CA ARG A 129 5.71 3.59 16.80
C ARG A 129 5.03 2.44 16.09
N VAL A 130 4.09 1.75 16.74
CA VAL A 130 3.23 0.74 16.09
C VAL A 130 2.34 1.37 15.02
N TYR A 131 1.71 2.53 15.30
CA TYR A 131 0.95 3.27 14.27
C TYR A 131 1.81 3.66 13.07
N SER A 132 3.05 4.10 13.33
CA SER A 132 4.00 4.44 12.28
C SER A 132 4.43 3.21 11.48
N LEU A 133 4.65 2.08 12.16
CA LEU A 133 5.00 0.79 11.55
C LEU A 133 3.86 0.25 10.66
N GLU A 134 2.61 0.28 11.13
CA GLU A 134 1.44 -0.10 10.33
C GLU A 134 1.37 0.74 9.06
N THR A 135 1.46 2.05 9.25
CA THR A 135 1.45 3.05 8.19
C THR A 135 2.53 2.73 7.15
N ASN A 136 3.79 2.56 7.58
CA ASN A 136 4.92 2.27 6.70
C ASN A 136 4.79 0.93 5.96
N LEU A 137 4.27 -0.11 6.62
CA LEU A 137 4.07 -1.41 6.00
C LEU A 137 3.08 -1.34 4.83
N MET A 138 1.99 -0.58 4.99
CA MET A 138 0.96 -0.44 3.97
C MET A 138 1.48 0.26 2.71
N GLY A 139 2.21 1.38 2.83
CA GLY A 139 2.79 2.00 1.64
C GLY A 139 3.94 1.20 1.06
N HIS A 140 4.73 0.48 1.87
CA HIS A 140 5.75 -0.42 1.35
C HIS A 140 5.17 -1.46 0.38
N GLN A 141 4.00 -2.05 0.71
CA GLN A 141 3.32 -2.98 -0.19
C GLN A 141 2.93 -2.33 -1.52
N ARG A 142 2.39 -1.10 -1.48
CA ARG A 142 2.02 -0.36 -2.70
C ARG A 142 3.24 -0.06 -3.58
N HIS A 143 4.34 0.41 -2.98
CA HIS A 143 5.57 0.71 -3.70
C HIS A 143 6.23 -0.55 -4.29
N GLN A 144 6.20 -1.68 -3.57
CA GLN A 144 6.71 -2.95 -4.11
C GLN A 144 5.87 -3.43 -5.30
N LEU A 145 4.54 -3.35 -5.21
CA LEU A 145 3.66 -3.74 -6.30
C LEU A 145 3.89 -2.85 -7.53
N LEU A 146 3.95 -1.52 -7.34
CA LEU A 146 4.28 -0.55 -8.40
C LEU A 146 5.61 -0.86 -9.08
N ARG A 147 6.66 -1.18 -8.32
CA ARG A 147 7.98 -1.55 -8.87
C ARG A 147 7.95 -2.82 -9.72
N ARG A 148 7.08 -3.78 -9.36
CA ARG A 148 6.88 -5.05 -10.07
C ARG A 148 5.91 -4.93 -11.25
N SER A 149 5.04 -3.93 -11.27
CA SER A 149 4.12 -3.68 -12.37
C SER A 149 4.87 -3.26 -13.63
N ARG A 150 4.83 -4.12 -14.64
CA ARG A 150 5.42 -3.88 -15.97
C ARG A 150 4.45 -3.20 -16.92
N LEU A 151 3.16 -3.51 -16.80
CA LEU A 151 2.09 -2.98 -17.62
C LEU A 151 1.13 -2.14 -16.80
N TYR A 152 0.81 -0.95 -17.30
CA TYR A 152 -0.10 0.01 -16.69
C TYR A 152 -1.26 0.32 -17.64
N LEU A 153 -2.49 0.00 -17.26
CA LEU A 153 -3.67 0.37 -18.05
C LEU A 153 -4.19 1.73 -17.59
N VAL A 154 -4.32 2.66 -18.52
CA VAL A 154 -5.06 3.92 -18.34
C VAL A 154 -6.39 3.79 -19.07
N THR A 155 -7.51 3.94 -18.36
CA THR A 155 -8.84 3.75 -18.96
C THR A 155 -9.19 4.88 -19.94
N SER A 156 -10.11 4.58 -20.84
CA SER A 156 -10.89 5.57 -21.60
C SER A 156 -12.37 5.27 -21.40
N PRO A 157 -13.27 6.25 -21.63
CA PRO A 157 -14.72 5.99 -21.60
C PRO A 157 -15.09 4.80 -22.50
N SER A 158 -15.89 3.89 -21.95
CA SER A 158 -16.40 2.70 -22.64
C SER A 158 -17.61 2.15 -21.91
N GLU A 159 -18.65 1.75 -22.65
CA GLU A 159 -19.81 1.03 -22.12
C GLU A 159 -19.42 -0.31 -21.48
N SER A 160 -18.32 -0.92 -21.95
CA SER A 160 -17.81 -2.20 -21.44
C SER A 160 -16.62 -2.03 -20.49
N LEU A 161 -16.49 -0.88 -19.80
CA LEU A 161 -15.32 -0.56 -18.96
C LEU A 161 -15.03 -1.64 -17.91
N LEU A 162 -16.02 -2.01 -17.08
CA LEU A 162 -15.83 -3.02 -16.03
C LEU A 162 -15.45 -4.40 -16.59
N PRO A 163 -16.17 -4.97 -17.58
CA PRO A 163 -15.76 -6.23 -18.22
C PRO A 163 -14.36 -6.18 -18.85
N THR A 164 -14.01 -5.07 -19.50
CA THR A 164 -12.69 -4.89 -20.15
C THR A 164 -11.56 -4.85 -19.12
N VAL A 165 -11.77 -4.12 -18.02
CA VAL A 165 -10.82 -4.06 -16.91
C VAL A 165 -10.70 -5.42 -16.24
N GLU A 166 -11.80 -6.12 -15.97
CA GLU A 166 -11.76 -7.47 -15.40
C GLU A 166 -10.99 -8.45 -16.29
N ALA A 167 -11.21 -8.40 -17.60
CA ALA A 167 -10.46 -9.21 -18.56
C ALA A 167 -8.95 -8.91 -18.53
N ALA A 168 -8.58 -7.63 -18.46
CA ALA A 168 -7.17 -7.24 -18.29
C ALA A 168 -6.58 -7.74 -16.96
N LEU A 169 -7.33 -7.65 -15.85
CA LEU A 169 -6.91 -8.18 -14.55
C LEU A 169 -6.72 -9.71 -14.58
N LYS A 170 -7.63 -10.45 -15.22
CA LYS A 170 -7.47 -11.89 -15.49
C LYS A 170 -6.23 -12.20 -16.35
N GLY A 171 -5.84 -11.26 -17.22
CA GLY A 171 -4.62 -11.31 -18.01
C GLY A 171 -3.33 -11.03 -17.23
N GLY A 172 -3.41 -10.67 -15.95
CA GLY A 172 -2.26 -10.38 -15.08
C GLY A 172 -1.93 -8.89 -14.92
N LEU A 173 -2.83 -7.98 -15.31
CA LEU A 173 -2.65 -6.55 -15.03
C LEU A 173 -2.59 -6.31 -13.52
N THR A 174 -1.60 -5.54 -13.07
CA THR A 174 -1.40 -5.23 -11.63
C THR A 174 -1.48 -3.74 -11.31
N LEU A 175 -1.71 -2.88 -12.31
CA LEU A 175 -1.80 -1.43 -12.14
C LEU A 175 -2.82 -0.84 -13.13
N LEU A 176 -3.87 -0.23 -12.57
CA LEU A 176 -4.94 0.44 -13.31
C LEU A 176 -5.01 1.92 -12.92
N GLN A 177 -5.23 2.79 -13.91
CA GLN A 177 -5.62 4.18 -13.72
C GLN A 177 -6.99 4.42 -14.29
N TYR A 178 -7.92 4.79 -13.42
CA TYR A 178 -9.22 5.29 -13.86
C TYR A 178 -9.07 6.75 -14.28
N ARG A 179 -9.22 6.99 -15.57
CA ARG A 179 -9.22 8.30 -16.21
C ARG A 179 -10.58 8.56 -16.85
N ASP A 180 -11.26 9.56 -16.31
CA ASP A 180 -12.51 10.11 -16.80
C ASP A 180 -12.52 11.62 -16.52
N LYS A 181 -12.68 12.42 -17.57
CA LYS A 181 -12.68 13.89 -17.48
C LYS A 181 -14.05 14.49 -17.72
N ASP A 182 -15.00 13.70 -18.23
CA ASP A 182 -16.19 14.23 -18.90
C ASP A 182 -17.48 13.89 -18.14
N THR A 183 -17.48 12.84 -17.30
CA THR A 183 -18.66 12.46 -16.51
C THR A 183 -18.81 13.24 -15.21
N ASP A 184 -20.04 13.30 -14.70
CA ASP A 184 -20.34 13.89 -13.40
C ASP A 184 -19.69 13.10 -12.24
N ASP A 185 -19.32 13.80 -11.17
CA ASP A 185 -18.65 13.19 -10.02
C ASP A 185 -19.49 12.09 -9.34
N PHE A 186 -20.83 12.15 -9.41
CA PHE A 186 -21.71 11.09 -8.91
C PHE A 186 -21.44 9.75 -9.63
N VAL A 187 -21.45 9.76 -10.96
CA VAL A 187 -21.20 8.57 -11.79
C VAL A 187 -19.75 8.12 -11.63
N ARG A 188 -18.83 9.09 -11.62
CA ARG A 188 -17.39 8.85 -11.47
C ARG A 188 -17.06 8.15 -10.15
N LEU A 189 -17.67 8.57 -9.03
CA LEU A 189 -17.48 7.94 -7.72
C LEU A 189 -18.04 6.52 -7.67
N GLU A 190 -19.23 6.30 -8.21
CA GLU A 190 -19.83 4.97 -8.27
C GLU A 190 -18.94 3.99 -9.05
N LEU A 191 -18.48 4.42 -10.23
CA LEU A 191 -17.64 3.61 -11.09
C LEU A 191 -16.23 3.40 -10.50
N ALA A 192 -15.63 4.44 -9.95
CA ALA A 192 -14.35 4.35 -9.26
C ALA A 192 -14.40 3.37 -8.07
N THR A 193 -15.49 3.38 -7.30
CA THR A 193 -15.68 2.43 -6.19
C THR A 193 -15.70 0.98 -6.67
N LYS A 194 -16.46 0.71 -7.75
CA LYS A 194 -16.54 -0.62 -8.37
C LYS A 194 -15.18 -1.06 -8.92
N LEU A 195 -14.48 -0.19 -9.64
CA LEU A 195 -13.16 -0.48 -10.20
C LEU A 195 -12.12 -0.72 -9.10
N ARG A 196 -12.14 0.05 -8.01
CA ARG A 196 -11.24 -0.13 -6.87
C ARG A 196 -11.44 -1.48 -6.20
N GLN A 197 -12.68 -1.87 -5.93
CA GLN A 197 -13.01 -3.19 -5.38
C GLN A 197 -12.54 -4.32 -6.32
N LEU A 198 -12.76 -4.15 -7.62
CA LEU A 198 -12.32 -5.11 -8.63
C LEU A 198 -10.79 -5.21 -8.70
N CYS A 199 -10.04 -4.11 -8.72
CA CYS A 199 -8.58 -4.18 -8.68
C CYS A 199 -8.07 -4.89 -7.43
N HIS A 200 -8.63 -4.58 -6.26
CA HIS A 200 -8.20 -5.18 -5.00
C HIS A 200 -8.50 -6.67 -4.91
N SER A 201 -9.60 -7.15 -5.50
CA SER A 201 -9.89 -8.60 -5.52
C SER A 201 -8.89 -9.39 -6.37
N TYR A 202 -8.22 -8.73 -7.32
CA TYR A 202 -7.12 -9.30 -8.13
C TYR A 202 -5.72 -8.92 -7.61
N GLY A 203 -5.62 -8.21 -6.48
CA GLY A 203 -4.33 -7.76 -5.94
C GLY A 203 -3.62 -6.70 -6.79
N ALA A 204 -4.36 -5.93 -7.58
CA ALA A 204 -3.85 -4.84 -8.41
C ALA A 204 -4.01 -3.47 -7.75
N LEU A 205 -3.14 -2.53 -8.09
CA LEU A 205 -3.19 -1.13 -7.67
C LEU A 205 -4.24 -0.36 -8.46
N PHE A 206 -5.01 0.48 -7.75
CA PHE A 206 -5.99 1.37 -8.32
C PHE A 206 -5.60 2.84 -8.15
N ILE A 207 -5.41 3.55 -9.26
CA ILE A 207 -5.00 4.95 -9.30
C ILE A 207 -6.13 5.81 -9.89
N ILE A 208 -6.40 6.96 -9.30
CA ILE A 208 -7.29 7.98 -9.88
C ILE A 208 -6.47 8.99 -10.68
N ASN A 209 -6.94 9.36 -11.85
CA ASN A 209 -6.34 10.41 -12.66
C ASN A 209 -6.79 11.81 -12.17
N ASP A 210 -5.85 12.74 -12.03
CA ASP A 210 -5.97 14.19 -11.72
C ASP A 210 -6.60 14.55 -10.35
N ARG A 211 -7.64 13.83 -9.92
CA ARG A 211 -8.54 14.20 -8.81
C ARG A 211 -8.15 13.56 -7.47
N VAL A 212 -7.40 14.31 -6.66
CA VAL A 212 -6.96 13.90 -5.31
C VAL A 212 -8.14 13.68 -4.36
N ASP A 213 -9.16 14.51 -4.44
CA ASP A 213 -10.39 14.42 -3.66
C ASP A 213 -11.16 13.12 -3.93
N LEU A 214 -11.30 12.73 -5.20
CA LEU A 214 -11.93 11.45 -5.56
C LEU A 214 -11.07 10.26 -5.13
N ALA A 215 -9.74 10.36 -5.24
CA ALA A 215 -8.82 9.34 -4.74
C ALA A 215 -8.99 9.09 -3.24
N LEU A 216 -9.22 10.15 -2.46
CA LEU A 216 -9.53 10.06 -1.03
C LEU A 216 -10.91 9.44 -0.79
N ALA A 217 -11.93 9.89 -1.52
CA ALA A 217 -13.31 9.44 -1.33
C ALA A 217 -13.49 7.93 -1.56
N VAL A 218 -12.75 7.34 -2.50
CA VAL A 218 -12.84 5.89 -2.83
C VAL A 218 -11.72 5.05 -2.21
N ASP A 219 -10.87 5.66 -1.38
CA ASP A 219 -9.65 5.06 -0.83
C ASP A 219 -8.81 4.34 -1.91
N ALA A 220 -8.47 5.10 -2.95
CA ALA A 220 -7.56 4.66 -4.00
C ALA A 220 -6.12 4.47 -3.46
N ASP A 221 -5.34 3.66 -4.16
CA ASP A 221 -3.93 3.44 -3.80
C ASP A 221 -3.04 4.64 -4.14
N GLY A 222 -3.52 5.53 -5.00
CA GLY A 222 -2.81 6.73 -5.38
C GLY A 222 -3.54 7.60 -6.39
N VAL A 223 -2.84 8.65 -6.81
CA VAL A 223 -3.26 9.58 -7.85
C VAL A 223 -2.18 9.67 -8.93
N HIS A 224 -2.57 9.98 -10.16
CA HIS A 224 -1.64 10.39 -11.21
C HIS A 224 -1.98 11.80 -11.68
N LEU A 225 -0.98 12.67 -11.71
CA LEU A 225 -1.15 14.11 -11.95
C LEU A 225 -0.49 14.52 -13.26
N GLY A 226 -1.19 15.31 -14.05
CA GLY A 226 -0.66 16.07 -15.17
C GLY A 226 0.04 17.36 -14.72
N GLN A 227 0.64 18.08 -15.68
CA GLN A 227 1.47 19.25 -15.38
C GLN A 227 0.69 20.43 -14.79
N GLN A 228 -0.61 20.53 -15.10
CA GLN A 228 -1.50 21.61 -14.68
C GLN A 228 -2.39 21.22 -13.49
N ASP A 229 -2.28 19.98 -13.01
CA ASP A 229 -3.03 19.50 -11.86
C ASP A 229 -2.35 19.89 -10.55
N MET A 230 -2.96 19.52 -9.43
CA MET A 230 -2.47 19.83 -8.08
C MET A 230 -0.95 19.55 -7.94
N PRO A 231 -0.16 20.45 -7.34
CA PRO A 231 1.25 20.20 -7.07
C PRO A 231 1.46 18.94 -6.21
N ILE A 232 2.56 18.21 -6.46
CA ILE A 232 2.86 16.97 -5.74
C ILE A 232 2.93 17.20 -4.23
N ALA A 233 3.55 18.29 -3.77
CA ALA A 233 3.63 18.63 -2.35
C ALA A 233 2.24 18.76 -1.69
N THR A 234 1.30 19.44 -2.35
CA THR A 234 -0.08 19.59 -1.86
C THR A 234 -0.82 18.26 -1.89
N ALA A 235 -0.69 17.49 -2.98
CA ALA A 235 -1.29 16.16 -3.09
C ALA A 235 -0.76 15.22 -1.99
N ARG A 236 0.55 15.27 -1.70
CA ARG A 236 1.20 14.49 -0.63
C ARG A 236 0.68 14.87 0.75
N GLN A 237 0.46 16.16 1.02
CA GLN A 237 -0.11 16.62 2.28
C GLN A 237 -1.54 16.07 2.51
N LEU A 238 -2.35 15.98 1.46
CA LEU A 238 -3.72 15.47 1.53
C LEU A 238 -3.80 13.94 1.57
N LEU A 239 -3.00 13.27 0.74
CA LEU A 239 -3.03 11.81 0.58
C LEU A 239 -2.27 11.06 1.67
N GLY A 240 -1.31 11.74 2.32
CA GLY A 240 -0.36 11.15 3.24
C GLY A 240 0.83 10.47 2.55
N PRO A 241 1.78 9.95 3.33
CA PRO A 241 3.02 9.38 2.82
C PRO A 241 2.86 8.02 2.12
N GLN A 242 1.71 7.35 2.29
CA GLN A 242 1.55 5.93 1.89
C GLN A 242 0.89 5.73 0.53
N ARG A 243 0.20 6.74 -0.01
CA ARG A 243 -0.45 6.64 -1.30
C ARG A 243 0.51 7.03 -2.41
N LEU A 244 0.36 6.40 -3.57
CA LEU A 244 1.22 6.63 -4.71
C LEU A 244 0.86 7.95 -5.39
N ILE A 245 1.85 8.72 -5.82
CA ILE A 245 1.69 9.94 -6.60
C ILE A 245 2.52 9.80 -7.87
N GLY A 246 1.84 9.62 -8.99
CA GLY A 246 2.45 9.62 -10.31
C GLY A 246 2.45 11.01 -10.94
N ARG A 247 3.42 11.29 -11.81
CA ARG A 247 3.45 12.53 -12.60
C ARG A 247 3.64 12.24 -14.09
N SER A 248 2.81 12.82 -14.94
CA SER A 248 3.03 12.79 -16.40
C SER A 248 4.10 13.80 -16.80
N THR A 249 5.09 13.38 -17.57
CA THR A 249 6.23 14.19 -18.01
C THR A 249 6.48 14.01 -19.50
N THR A 250 6.99 15.04 -20.15
CA THR A 250 7.13 15.12 -21.61
C THR A 250 8.52 15.51 -22.07
N ASN A 251 9.42 15.83 -21.14
CA ASN A 251 10.81 16.20 -21.39
C ASN A 251 11.64 15.99 -20.12
N ALA A 252 12.97 16.08 -20.27
CA ALA A 252 13.93 15.86 -19.20
C ALA A 252 13.72 16.78 -17.98
N ASP A 253 13.42 18.07 -18.19
CA ASP A 253 13.23 19.03 -17.11
C ASP A 253 12.00 18.69 -16.25
N GLU A 254 10.90 18.31 -16.90
CA GLU A 254 9.69 17.84 -16.21
C GLU A 254 9.95 16.56 -15.40
N MET A 255 10.78 15.65 -15.91
CA MET A 255 11.18 14.43 -15.20
C MET A 255 11.97 14.75 -13.94
N GLN A 256 13.05 15.54 -14.07
CA GLN A 256 13.90 15.89 -12.94
C GLN A 256 13.12 16.66 -11.87
N LYS A 257 12.24 17.57 -12.30
CA LYS A 257 11.32 18.27 -11.39
C LYS A 257 10.40 17.30 -10.65
N ALA A 258 9.77 16.35 -11.36
CA ALA A 258 8.88 15.37 -10.73
C ALA A 258 9.62 14.50 -9.69
N ILE A 259 10.86 14.09 -9.98
CA ILE A 259 11.71 13.33 -9.03
C ILE A 259 12.01 14.19 -7.80
N ALA A 260 12.46 15.44 -8.01
CA ALA A 260 12.81 16.36 -6.93
C ALA A 260 11.60 16.71 -6.03
N GLU A 261 10.40 16.76 -6.61
CA GLU A 261 9.15 16.99 -5.88
C GLU A 261 8.63 15.73 -5.15
N GLY A 262 9.25 14.56 -5.33
CA GLY A 262 8.89 13.32 -4.63
C GLY A 262 7.78 12.52 -5.29
N ALA A 263 7.70 12.51 -6.63
CA ALA A 263 6.85 11.57 -7.36
C ALA A 263 7.30 10.12 -7.10
N ASP A 264 6.35 9.22 -6.85
CA ASP A 264 6.64 7.80 -6.63
C ASP A 264 6.88 7.05 -7.95
N TYR A 265 6.35 7.58 -9.06
CA TYR A 265 6.61 7.12 -10.41
C TYR A 265 6.29 8.18 -11.47
N ILE A 266 6.75 7.95 -12.70
CA ILE A 266 6.65 8.92 -13.79
C ILE A 266 6.02 8.29 -15.04
N GLY A 267 5.12 9.02 -15.70
CA GLY A 267 4.70 8.74 -17.07
C GLY A 267 5.62 9.45 -18.05
N VAL A 268 6.27 8.72 -18.95
CA VAL A 268 7.25 9.22 -19.92
C VAL A 268 6.62 9.20 -21.31
N GLY A 269 6.20 10.35 -21.83
CA GLY A 269 5.59 10.44 -23.16
C GLY A 269 4.82 11.73 -23.43
N PRO A 270 4.07 11.82 -24.54
CA PRO A 270 3.72 10.70 -25.43
C PRO A 270 4.92 10.21 -26.27
N VAL A 271 5.13 8.90 -26.36
CA VAL A 271 6.19 8.31 -27.22
C VAL A 271 5.86 8.50 -28.69
N TYR A 272 4.63 8.17 -29.08
CA TYR A 272 4.08 8.40 -30.42
C TYR A 272 2.92 9.39 -30.35
N GLU A 273 2.62 10.06 -31.45
CA GLU A 273 1.45 10.93 -31.52
C GLU A 273 0.17 10.14 -31.21
N THR A 274 -0.75 10.77 -30.48
CA THR A 274 -2.02 10.14 -30.12
C THR A 274 -3.18 11.09 -30.40
N PRO A 275 -4.32 10.57 -30.92
CA PRO A 275 -5.53 11.39 -31.06
C PRO A 275 -6.12 11.79 -29.70
N THR A 276 -5.75 11.11 -28.60
CA THR A 276 -6.25 11.38 -27.24
C THR A 276 -5.78 12.73 -26.67
N LYS A 277 -4.69 13.31 -27.21
CA LYS A 277 -4.19 14.65 -26.85
C LYS A 277 -3.84 15.42 -28.13
N ILE A 278 -4.87 15.94 -28.80
CA ILE A 278 -4.74 16.75 -30.02
C ILE A 278 -3.78 17.92 -29.75
N GLY A 279 -2.74 18.07 -30.59
CA GLY A 279 -1.78 19.18 -30.53
C GLY A 279 -0.56 18.98 -29.63
N LYS A 280 -0.38 17.83 -28.96
CA LYS A 280 0.82 17.54 -28.19
C LYS A 280 1.82 16.73 -29.03
N ALA A 281 2.94 17.36 -29.40
CA ALA A 281 4.03 16.69 -30.12
C ALA A 281 4.52 15.46 -29.34
N ALA A 282 4.87 14.39 -30.07
CA ALA A 282 5.50 13.22 -29.51
C ALA A 282 6.88 13.60 -28.93
N ALA A 283 7.16 13.19 -27.69
CA ALA A 283 8.48 13.28 -27.08
C ALA A 283 9.47 12.29 -27.74
N GLY A 284 8.94 11.22 -28.34
CA GLY A 284 9.71 10.24 -29.09
C GLY A 284 10.52 9.27 -28.22
N LEU A 285 11.15 8.30 -28.89
CA LEU A 285 12.00 7.29 -28.25
C LEU A 285 13.25 7.89 -27.59
N GLY A 286 13.74 9.04 -28.06
CA GLY A 286 14.87 9.73 -27.42
C GLY A 286 14.60 10.10 -25.97
N TYR A 287 13.35 10.48 -25.62
CA TYR A 287 12.98 10.75 -24.24
C TYR A 287 12.87 9.47 -23.39
N VAL A 288 12.44 8.35 -24.00
CA VAL A 288 12.45 7.03 -23.36
C VAL A 288 13.88 6.62 -23.00
N SER A 289 14.83 6.76 -23.92
CA SER A 289 16.24 6.47 -23.67
C SER A 289 16.85 7.38 -22.61
N TYR A 290 16.48 8.66 -22.59
CA TYR A 290 16.88 9.55 -21.51
C TYR A 290 16.37 9.08 -20.14
N ALA A 291 15.08 8.72 -20.05
CA ALA A 291 14.47 8.24 -18.81
C ALA A 291 15.11 6.94 -18.31
N ALA A 292 15.45 6.02 -19.21
CA ALA A 292 16.16 4.78 -18.87
C ALA A 292 17.51 5.03 -18.19
N GLN A 293 18.23 6.08 -18.60
CA GLN A 293 19.55 6.43 -18.06
C GLN A 293 19.50 7.28 -16.79
N HIS A 294 18.43 8.06 -16.57
CA HIS A 294 18.44 9.15 -15.57
C HIS A 294 17.32 9.06 -14.52
N SER A 295 16.31 8.20 -14.68
CA SER A 295 15.22 8.10 -13.70
C SER A 295 15.62 7.26 -12.49
N SER A 296 15.56 7.85 -11.30
CA SER A 296 15.78 7.14 -10.02
C SER A 296 14.51 6.48 -9.45
N VAL A 297 13.35 6.75 -10.07
CA VAL A 297 12.04 6.20 -9.68
C VAL A 297 11.46 5.35 -10.81
N PRO A 298 10.55 4.41 -10.53
CA PRO A 298 9.84 3.68 -11.57
C PRO A 298 9.19 4.63 -12.58
N TRP A 299 9.23 4.27 -13.86
CA TRP A 299 8.63 5.07 -14.91
C TRP A 299 7.99 4.17 -15.96
N PHE A 300 6.98 4.70 -16.66
CA PHE A 300 6.20 3.99 -17.66
C PHE A 300 6.22 4.80 -18.95
N ALA A 301 6.76 4.23 -20.03
CA ALA A 301 6.61 4.82 -21.36
C ALA A 301 5.13 4.84 -21.74
N ILE A 302 4.60 5.95 -22.23
CA ILE A 302 3.17 6.10 -22.56
C ILE A 302 2.98 6.85 -23.87
N GLY A 303 1.92 6.55 -24.59
CA GLY A 303 1.49 7.31 -25.77
C GLY A 303 1.66 6.53 -27.06
N GLY A 304 0.54 6.02 -27.57
CA GLY A 304 0.48 5.32 -28.86
C GLY A 304 1.10 3.92 -28.87
N ILE A 305 1.39 3.35 -27.70
CA ILE A 305 2.04 2.03 -27.57
C ILE A 305 1.02 0.90 -27.72
N ASP A 306 1.33 -0.07 -28.58
CA ASP A 306 0.55 -1.28 -28.86
C ASP A 306 1.46 -2.48 -29.20
N ALA A 307 0.87 -3.60 -29.61
CA ALA A 307 1.59 -4.83 -29.90
C ALA A 307 2.59 -4.71 -31.07
N ASN A 308 2.41 -3.74 -31.97
CA ASN A 308 3.23 -3.59 -33.16
C ASN A 308 4.48 -2.76 -32.91
N ASN A 309 4.45 -1.83 -31.94
CA ASN A 309 5.55 -0.89 -31.67
C ASN A 309 6.18 -1.03 -30.28
N ILE A 310 5.67 -1.91 -29.41
CA ILE A 310 6.22 -2.11 -28.07
C ILE A 310 7.71 -2.50 -28.08
N ASN A 311 8.18 -3.23 -29.09
CA ASN A 311 9.58 -3.63 -29.18
C ASN A 311 10.51 -2.43 -29.37
N ASP A 312 10.14 -1.45 -30.20
CA ASP A 312 10.93 -0.22 -30.36
C ASP A 312 11.06 0.56 -29.05
N VAL A 313 10.02 0.53 -28.21
CA VAL A 313 10.00 1.17 -26.89
C VAL A 313 10.88 0.41 -25.88
N ILE A 314 10.88 -0.92 -25.94
CA ILE A 314 11.77 -1.78 -25.14
C ILE A 314 13.22 -1.57 -25.56
N ASP A 315 13.51 -1.54 -26.86
CA ASP A 315 14.84 -1.31 -27.42
C ASP A 315 15.39 0.07 -27.04
N ALA A 316 14.51 1.06 -26.86
CA ALA A 316 14.87 2.37 -26.32
C ALA A 316 15.17 2.37 -24.81
N GLY A 317 14.99 1.26 -24.10
CA GLY A 317 15.32 1.07 -22.69
C GLY A 317 14.11 0.98 -21.74
N ALA A 318 12.88 0.91 -22.26
CA ALA A 318 11.70 0.81 -21.39
C ALA A 318 11.49 -0.60 -20.83
N GLU A 319 11.50 -0.71 -19.51
CA GLU A 319 11.09 -1.94 -18.84
C GLU A 319 9.60 -1.97 -18.46
N ARG A 320 8.90 -0.84 -18.61
CA ARG A 320 7.49 -0.70 -18.23
C ARG A 320 6.78 0.21 -19.21
N VAL A 321 5.55 -0.14 -19.57
CA VAL A 321 4.73 0.66 -20.47
C VAL A 321 3.34 0.90 -19.90
N ALA A 322 2.78 2.06 -20.23
CA ALA A 322 1.40 2.38 -20.01
C ALA A 322 0.64 2.44 -21.34
N VAL A 323 -0.54 1.86 -21.36
CA VAL A 323 -1.38 1.72 -22.55
C VAL A 323 -2.81 2.17 -22.29
N VAL A 324 -3.48 2.63 -23.35
CA VAL A 324 -4.90 3.04 -23.32
C VAL A 324 -5.67 2.19 -24.32
N ARG A 325 -5.61 2.56 -25.61
CA ARG A 325 -6.44 1.98 -26.67
C ARG A 325 -6.13 0.51 -26.93
N SER A 326 -4.86 0.10 -26.88
CA SER A 326 -4.47 -1.28 -27.18
C SER A 326 -5.13 -2.30 -26.27
N LEU A 327 -5.52 -1.94 -25.04
CA LEU A 327 -6.33 -2.78 -24.16
C LEU A 327 -7.80 -2.39 -24.16
N MET A 328 -8.13 -1.09 -24.08
CA MET A 328 -9.52 -0.64 -24.00
C MET A 328 -10.34 -0.94 -25.26
N GLN A 329 -9.71 -1.16 -26.40
CA GLN A 329 -10.34 -1.47 -27.68
C GLN A 329 -9.99 -2.88 -28.19
N ALA A 330 -9.37 -3.71 -27.36
CA ALA A 330 -9.05 -5.09 -27.73
C ALA A 330 -10.32 -5.96 -27.75
N GLU A 331 -10.47 -6.79 -28.78
CA GLU A 331 -11.50 -7.83 -28.81
C GLU A 331 -11.29 -8.88 -27.70
N GLN A 332 -10.04 -9.15 -27.35
CA GLN A 332 -9.65 -10.10 -26.31
C GLN A 332 -8.65 -9.46 -25.31
N PRO A 333 -9.11 -8.59 -24.39
CA PRO A 333 -8.21 -7.85 -23.49
C PRO A 333 -7.31 -8.75 -22.63
N THR A 334 -7.79 -9.93 -22.25
CA THR A 334 -7.01 -10.94 -21.52
C THR A 334 -5.75 -11.35 -22.29
N LEU A 335 -5.91 -11.75 -23.56
CA LEU A 335 -4.79 -12.21 -24.39
C LEU A 335 -3.83 -11.07 -24.71
N VAL A 336 -4.35 -9.87 -24.99
CA VAL A 336 -3.49 -8.71 -25.24
C VAL A 336 -2.69 -8.35 -24.00
N THR A 337 -3.29 -8.40 -22.81
CA THR A 337 -2.57 -8.15 -21.55
C THR A 337 -1.44 -9.17 -21.35
N GLN A 338 -1.73 -10.46 -21.52
CA GLN A 338 -0.73 -11.53 -21.40
C GLN A 338 0.41 -11.36 -22.42
N TYR A 339 0.06 -11.02 -23.67
CA TYR A 339 1.03 -10.76 -24.71
C TYR A 339 1.96 -9.60 -24.34
N LEU A 340 1.42 -8.45 -23.95
CA LEU A 340 2.23 -7.27 -23.59
C LEU A 340 3.12 -7.55 -22.38
N ILE A 341 2.59 -8.20 -21.33
CA ILE A 341 3.39 -8.62 -20.16
C ILE A 341 4.51 -9.57 -20.59
N SER A 342 4.23 -10.51 -21.50
CA SER A 342 5.25 -11.44 -22.00
C SER A 342 6.37 -10.74 -22.76
N GLN A 343 6.06 -9.67 -23.53
CA GLN A 343 7.11 -8.89 -24.20
C GLN A 343 8.00 -8.17 -23.18
N LEU A 344 7.38 -7.54 -22.17
CA LEU A 344 8.11 -6.80 -21.13
C LEU A 344 8.94 -7.70 -20.20
N ASN A 345 8.53 -8.95 -19.99
CA ASN A 345 9.26 -9.90 -19.16
C ASN A 345 10.45 -10.56 -19.89
N ARG A 346 10.61 -10.38 -21.21
CA ARG A 346 11.80 -10.86 -21.94
C ARG A 346 13.07 -10.09 -21.57
N ILE A 347 12.91 -8.91 -20.97
CA ILE A 347 14.01 -8.07 -20.52
C ILE A 347 14.67 -8.76 -19.32
N LYS A 348 15.85 -9.34 -19.56
CA LYS A 348 16.70 -9.80 -18.46
C LYS A 348 17.18 -8.54 -17.70
N PRO A 349 17.20 -8.55 -16.35
CA PRO A 349 17.91 -7.50 -15.64
C PRO A 349 19.36 -7.48 -16.15
N GLU A 350 19.88 -6.31 -16.50
CA GLU A 350 21.33 -6.16 -16.71
C GLU A 350 22.03 -6.66 -15.44
N SER A 351 22.98 -7.57 -15.67
CA SER A 351 23.77 -8.27 -14.64
C SER A 351 24.74 -7.36 -13.92
#